data_AF-A0A7C2L927-F1
#
_entry.id   AF-A0A7C2L927-F1
#
_cell.length_a   1.000
_cell.length_b   1.000
_cell.length_c   1.000
_cell.angle_alpha   90.00
_cell.angle_beta   90.00
_cell.angle_gamma   90.00
#
_symmetry.space_group_name_H-M   'P 1'
#
loop_
_entity.id
_entity.type
_entity.pdbx_description
1 polymer ?
#
loop_
_entity_poly.entity_id
_entity_poly.type
_entity_poly.pdbx_seq_one_letter_code
_entity_poly.pdbx_strand_id
1 'polypeptide(L)'
;MSDYIPVDLTAQANVGVAFYESMPAPLLGEQTFHGLPFRIGSSPERCFLGFGTPELRSARSIPIGNTARHVIFAHVLLESRLFEGEPVGRVIAHYVFCYEDGEEVRVPIRERFEIASAPAPWGTQPFLAYPDMKDSLMPRAEGRWDSMGLRQTEALAGHPHSYYLWAWQNPHPEKPIQAIRIEPGDRKFLIAAITLGQVEEYPFVRTGRVPVKITLRREEDARQPFALQVDVDRGVATYVYALPQAPPEEFLRAPLKGWGEEQNTTNSPAYVEIAAIPSATVTVKNGEEPLGSANWGELQRTGRAETPRVQLEVVDRGKN
;
A
#
# COMPACT_ATOMS: atom_id res chain seq x y z
N MET A 1 2.69 -15.37 -15.36
CA MET A 1 2.04 -14.08 -15.67
C MET A 1 2.29 -13.15 -14.51
N SER A 2 2.35 -11.83 -14.71
CA SER A 2 2.49 -10.88 -13.60
C SER A 2 1.22 -10.88 -12.75
N ASP A 3 1.36 -10.89 -11.42
CA ASP A 3 0.23 -10.83 -10.48
C ASP A 3 -0.61 -9.58 -10.65
N TYR A 4 0.04 -8.48 -11.07
CA TYR A 4 -0.56 -7.17 -11.27
C TYR A 4 -0.09 -6.59 -12.60
N ILE A 5 -1.04 -6.13 -13.42
CA ILE A 5 -0.80 -5.68 -14.79
C ILE A 5 -1.31 -4.24 -14.94
N PRO A 6 -0.43 -3.24 -15.12
CA PRO A 6 -0.87 -1.87 -15.40
C PRO A 6 -1.51 -1.78 -16.78
N VAL A 7 -2.60 -1.03 -16.89
CA VAL A 7 -3.31 -0.74 -18.15
C VAL A 7 -2.67 0.48 -18.81
N ASP A 8 -2.40 0.41 -20.12
CA ASP A 8 -1.93 1.57 -20.88
C ASP A 8 -3.11 2.48 -21.24
N LEU A 9 -3.13 3.68 -20.64
CA LEU A 9 -4.18 4.68 -20.84
C LEU A 9 -3.77 5.80 -21.80
N THR A 10 -2.60 5.70 -22.44
CA THR A 10 -2.00 6.78 -23.24
C THR A 10 -2.90 7.23 -24.40
N ALA A 11 -3.61 6.29 -25.03
CA ALA A 11 -4.54 6.58 -26.11
C ALA A 11 -5.85 7.23 -25.63
N GLN A 12 -6.20 7.05 -24.35
CA GLN A 12 -7.43 7.50 -23.73
C GLN A 12 -7.26 8.84 -22.99
N ALA A 13 -6.03 9.17 -22.59
CA ALA A 13 -5.70 10.41 -21.91
C ALA A 13 -6.19 11.65 -22.69
N ASN A 14 -6.83 12.59 -22.00
CA ASN A 14 -7.48 13.77 -22.57
C ASN A 14 -7.10 15.08 -21.87
N VAL A 15 -6.42 15.02 -20.72
CA VAL A 15 -5.97 16.20 -19.98
C VAL A 15 -4.54 16.01 -19.47
N GLY A 16 -3.86 17.13 -19.22
CA GLY A 16 -2.50 17.17 -18.69
C GLY A 16 -2.41 17.54 -17.22
N VAL A 17 -1.19 17.75 -16.73
CA VAL A 17 -0.85 18.21 -15.38
C VAL A 17 -1.55 19.52 -15.03
N ALA A 18 -1.74 20.40 -16.01
CA ALA A 18 -2.48 21.66 -15.81
C ALA A 18 -3.93 21.46 -15.37
N PHE A 19 -4.53 20.28 -15.57
CA PHE A 19 -5.88 20.00 -15.08
C PHE A 19 -5.92 19.66 -13.58
N TYR A 20 -4.83 19.15 -13.02
CA TYR A 20 -4.71 18.77 -11.60
C TYR A 20 -4.73 20.00 -10.67
N GLU A 21 -4.16 21.14 -11.11
CA GLU A 21 -4.20 22.46 -10.44
C GLU A 21 -3.90 22.46 -8.92
N SER A 22 -3.18 21.46 -8.41
CA SER A 22 -2.90 21.27 -6.99
C SER A 22 -1.41 21.00 -6.75
N MET A 23 -0.97 21.25 -5.52
CA MET A 23 0.39 21.00 -5.04
C MET A 23 0.38 19.89 -3.98
N PRO A 24 1.36 18.97 -3.96
CA PRO A 24 2.52 18.88 -4.87
C PRO A 24 2.15 18.45 -6.29
N ALA A 25 3.07 18.68 -7.24
CA ALA A 25 2.88 18.27 -8.63
C ALA A 25 2.68 16.74 -8.75
N PRO A 26 1.80 16.26 -9.64
CA PRO A 26 1.48 14.85 -9.71
C PRO A 26 2.65 14.00 -10.22
N LEU A 27 2.75 12.77 -9.71
CA LEU A 27 3.68 11.76 -10.22
C LEU A 27 3.22 11.25 -11.60
N LEU A 28 4.16 11.03 -12.52
CA LEU A 28 3.94 10.60 -13.91
C LEU A 28 4.81 9.37 -14.26
N GLY A 29 4.49 8.67 -15.35
CA GLY A 29 5.25 7.51 -15.82
C GLY A 29 4.99 6.22 -15.03
N GLU A 30 5.96 5.31 -15.02
CA GLU A 30 5.88 4.07 -14.24
C GLU A 30 6.02 4.39 -12.75
N GLN A 31 5.03 3.98 -11.97
CA GLN A 31 4.92 4.24 -10.54
C GLN A 31 4.69 2.95 -9.77
N THR A 32 5.10 2.93 -8.51
CA THR A 32 4.80 1.84 -7.59
C THR A 32 4.12 2.41 -6.36
N PHE A 33 2.84 2.10 -6.19
CA PHE A 33 2.08 2.51 -5.00
C PHE A 33 1.69 1.27 -4.22
N HIS A 34 1.98 1.25 -2.91
CA HIS A 34 1.77 0.08 -2.06
C HIS A 34 2.43 -1.22 -2.56
N GLY A 35 3.47 -1.13 -3.38
CA GLY A 35 4.12 -2.30 -4.02
C GLY A 35 3.40 -2.83 -5.26
N LEU A 36 2.39 -2.12 -5.74
CA LEU A 36 1.63 -2.43 -6.95
C LEU A 36 2.09 -1.52 -8.09
N PRO A 37 2.28 -2.07 -9.32
CA PRO A 37 2.69 -1.29 -10.47
C PRO A 37 1.53 -0.45 -11.01
N PHE A 38 1.80 0.77 -11.43
CA PHE A 38 0.89 1.66 -12.14
C PHE A 38 1.62 2.35 -13.28
N ARG A 39 0.94 2.54 -14.41
CA ARG A 39 1.45 3.34 -15.54
C ARG A 39 0.61 4.60 -15.69
N ILE A 40 1.20 5.73 -15.33
CA ILE A 40 0.63 7.06 -15.54
C ILE A 40 1.21 7.63 -16.83
N GLY A 41 0.43 8.37 -17.61
CA GLY A 41 0.93 8.99 -18.84
C GLY A 41 2.13 9.88 -18.57
N SER A 42 3.13 9.84 -19.45
CA SER A 42 4.41 10.55 -19.27
C SER A 42 4.44 11.94 -19.91
N SER A 43 3.53 12.27 -20.84
CA SER A 43 3.41 13.59 -21.48
C SER A 43 2.63 14.54 -20.57
N PRO A 44 3.25 15.61 -20.04
CA PRO A 44 2.59 16.54 -19.11
C PRO A 44 1.36 17.23 -19.69
N GLU A 45 1.24 17.32 -21.00
CA GLU A 45 0.12 17.94 -21.71
C GLU A 45 -1.09 17.01 -21.82
N ARG A 46 -0.87 15.69 -21.74
CA ARG A 46 -1.91 14.67 -21.92
C ARG A 46 -1.55 13.34 -21.22
N CYS A 47 -1.61 13.35 -19.89
CA CYS A 47 -1.21 12.22 -19.04
C CYS A 47 -2.37 11.56 -18.27
N PHE A 48 -3.55 12.17 -18.23
CA PHE A 48 -4.68 11.70 -17.41
C PHE A 48 -6.00 11.62 -18.18
N LEU A 49 -6.96 10.91 -17.59
CA LEU A 49 -8.37 10.95 -17.92
C LEU A 49 -9.10 11.94 -16.99
N GLY A 50 -9.38 13.15 -17.47
CA GLY A 50 -10.11 14.19 -16.75
C GLY A 50 -11.60 14.22 -17.08
N PHE A 51 -12.41 14.57 -16.08
CA PHE A 51 -13.87 14.56 -16.12
C PHE A 51 -14.49 15.70 -15.31
N GLY A 52 -15.78 15.96 -15.52
CA GLY A 52 -16.63 16.77 -14.63
C GLY A 52 -16.81 18.23 -15.04
N THR A 53 -15.86 18.80 -15.78
CA THR A 53 -16.07 20.12 -16.44
C THR A 53 -17.11 20.00 -17.55
N PRO A 54 -17.83 21.07 -17.92
CA PRO A 54 -18.88 21.02 -18.94
C PRO A 54 -18.47 20.30 -20.25
N GLU A 55 -17.22 20.45 -20.68
CA GLU A 55 -16.65 19.86 -21.90
C GLU A 55 -16.28 18.37 -21.71
N LEU A 56 -16.18 17.90 -20.47
CA LEU A 56 -15.72 16.57 -20.07
C LEU A 56 -16.78 15.80 -19.28
N ARG A 57 -18.07 16.06 -19.53
CA ARG A 57 -19.21 15.31 -18.94
C ARG A 57 -19.67 14.09 -19.74
N SER A 58 -19.19 13.93 -20.97
CA SER A 58 -19.53 12.77 -21.78
C SER A 58 -18.87 11.51 -21.25
N ALA A 59 -19.60 10.40 -21.26
CA ALA A 59 -19.05 9.10 -20.87
C ALA A 59 -17.88 8.71 -21.78
N ARG A 60 -16.87 8.03 -21.22
CA ARG A 60 -15.71 7.54 -21.96
C ARG A 60 -15.48 6.07 -21.68
N SER A 61 -15.11 5.32 -22.72
CA SER A 61 -14.82 3.89 -22.61
C SER A 61 -13.32 3.64 -22.63
N ILE A 62 -12.84 2.83 -21.69
CA ILE A 62 -11.44 2.39 -21.57
C ILE A 62 -11.41 0.92 -21.99
N PRO A 63 -10.76 0.55 -23.11
CA PRO A 63 -10.63 -0.85 -23.49
C PRO A 63 -9.74 -1.59 -22.50
N ILE A 64 -10.17 -2.79 -22.07
CA ILE A 64 -9.43 -3.64 -21.13
C ILE A 64 -9.04 -4.96 -21.79
N GLY A 65 -10.03 -5.71 -22.30
CA GLY A 65 -9.82 -6.96 -23.03
C GLY A 65 -9.10 -8.04 -22.22
N ASN A 66 -9.34 -8.11 -20.91
CA ASN A 66 -8.65 -9.04 -20.02
C ASN A 66 -9.51 -9.42 -18.81
N THR A 67 -9.23 -10.56 -18.20
CA THR A 67 -9.77 -10.95 -16.89
C THR A 67 -9.07 -10.17 -15.79
N ALA A 68 -9.75 -10.00 -14.65
CA ALA A 68 -9.14 -9.45 -13.45
C ALA A 68 -9.95 -9.90 -12.24
N ARG A 69 -9.29 -10.26 -11.14
CA ARG A 69 -9.94 -10.48 -9.84
C ARG A 69 -10.22 -9.16 -9.13
N HIS A 70 -9.30 -8.21 -9.30
CA HIS A 70 -9.46 -6.84 -8.82
C HIS A 70 -9.10 -5.85 -9.92
N VAL A 71 -9.82 -4.73 -9.98
CA VAL A 71 -9.44 -3.57 -10.79
C VAL A 71 -9.10 -2.44 -9.82
N ILE A 72 -7.84 -2.02 -9.81
CA ILE A 72 -7.33 -0.99 -8.92
C ILE A 72 -7.19 0.32 -9.69
N PHE A 73 -7.87 1.36 -9.23
CA PHE A 73 -7.84 2.70 -9.80
C PHE A 73 -6.94 3.61 -8.98
N ALA A 74 -6.09 4.39 -9.62
CA ALA A 74 -5.45 5.57 -9.05
C ALA A 74 -6.21 6.80 -9.55
N HIS A 75 -6.96 7.47 -8.68
CA HIS A 75 -7.84 8.59 -9.05
C HIS A 75 -7.97 9.62 -7.92
N VAL A 76 -8.46 10.81 -8.25
CA VAL A 76 -8.58 11.92 -7.28
C VAL A 76 -9.71 12.86 -7.66
N LEU A 77 -10.43 13.34 -6.65
CA LEU A 77 -11.42 14.41 -6.77
C LEU A 77 -10.72 15.77 -6.68
N LEU A 78 -10.95 16.65 -7.65
CA LEU A 78 -10.32 17.97 -7.71
C LEU A 78 -11.27 19.09 -7.25
N GLU A 79 -12.56 18.80 -7.17
CA GLU A 79 -13.57 19.73 -6.67
C GLU A 79 -14.41 19.03 -5.59
N SER A 80 -14.14 19.35 -4.32
CA SER A 80 -14.96 18.92 -3.18
C SER A 80 -15.74 20.10 -2.63
N ARG A 81 -17.00 19.85 -2.25
CA ARG A 81 -17.84 20.82 -1.52
C ARG A 81 -18.26 20.30 -0.15
N LEU A 82 -17.52 19.32 0.37
CA LEU A 82 -17.78 18.74 1.69
C LEU A 82 -17.77 19.82 2.79
N PHE A 83 -16.80 20.73 2.74
CA PHE A 83 -16.67 21.83 3.70
C PHE A 83 -17.62 23.00 3.43
N GLU A 84 -18.36 22.97 2.32
CA GLU A 84 -19.46 23.89 2.04
C GLU A 84 -20.81 23.35 2.55
N GLY A 85 -20.81 22.17 3.18
CA GLY A 85 -22.00 21.54 3.77
C GLY A 85 -22.65 20.45 2.92
N GLU A 86 -22.04 20.01 1.81
CA GLU A 86 -22.54 18.85 1.06
C GLU A 86 -22.38 17.55 1.85
N PRO A 87 -23.30 16.58 1.68
CA PRO A 87 -23.25 15.32 2.40
C PRO A 87 -22.07 14.44 1.96
N VAL A 88 -21.53 13.69 2.92
CA VAL A 88 -20.61 12.59 2.66
C VAL A 88 -21.29 11.55 1.77
N GLY A 89 -20.57 10.99 0.79
CA GLY A 89 -21.10 9.94 -0.08
C GLY A 89 -21.81 10.42 -1.34
N ARG A 90 -21.68 11.71 -1.70
CA ARG A 90 -22.12 12.22 -3.01
C ARG A 90 -21.54 11.35 -4.13
N VAL A 91 -22.39 10.94 -5.07
CA VAL A 91 -21.94 10.20 -6.26
C VAL A 91 -21.23 11.16 -7.22
N ILE A 92 -19.94 10.92 -7.44
CA ILE A 92 -19.06 11.68 -8.33
C ILE A 92 -19.10 11.13 -9.75
N ALA A 93 -19.21 9.81 -9.90
CA ALA A 93 -19.29 9.12 -11.17
C ALA A 93 -19.91 7.72 -10.99
N HIS A 94 -20.21 7.05 -12.10
CA HIS A 94 -20.37 5.60 -12.11
C HIS A 94 -19.29 4.99 -13.00
N TYR A 95 -18.65 3.93 -12.50
CA TYR A 95 -17.75 3.10 -13.30
C TYR A 95 -18.53 1.84 -13.68
N VAL A 96 -18.69 1.62 -14.98
CA VAL A 96 -19.46 0.50 -15.55
C VAL A 96 -18.47 -0.49 -16.16
N PHE A 97 -18.42 -1.69 -15.60
CA PHE A 97 -17.60 -2.79 -16.07
C PHE A 97 -18.42 -3.59 -17.08
N CYS A 98 -18.05 -3.50 -18.36
CA CYS A 98 -18.72 -4.18 -19.47
C CYS A 98 -17.95 -5.46 -19.80
N TYR A 99 -18.57 -6.62 -19.65
CA TYR A 99 -17.98 -7.92 -20.02
C TYR A 99 -18.20 -8.25 -21.49
N GLU A 100 -17.41 -9.19 -22.03
CA GLU A 100 -17.51 -9.62 -23.43
C GLU A 100 -18.85 -10.27 -23.80
N ASP A 101 -19.57 -10.84 -22.83
CA ASP A 101 -20.90 -11.42 -23.02
C ASP A 101 -22.04 -10.38 -23.01
N GLY A 102 -21.70 -9.09 -22.83
CA GLY A 102 -22.65 -7.97 -22.77
C GLY A 102 -23.22 -7.71 -21.38
N GLU A 103 -22.85 -8.47 -20.36
CA GLU A 103 -23.20 -8.15 -18.98
C GLU A 103 -22.52 -6.85 -18.54
N GLU A 104 -23.22 -6.03 -17.75
CA GLU A 104 -22.68 -4.79 -17.18
C GLU A 104 -22.83 -4.78 -15.66
N VAL A 105 -21.74 -4.47 -14.95
CA VAL A 105 -21.77 -4.15 -13.51
C VAL A 105 -21.52 -2.67 -13.33
N ARG A 106 -22.51 -1.95 -12.81
CA ARG A 106 -22.46 -0.50 -12.60
C ARG A 106 -22.22 -0.16 -11.14
N VAL A 107 -21.11 0.52 -10.85
CA VAL A 107 -20.67 0.84 -9.48
C VAL A 107 -20.63 2.36 -9.25
N PRO A 108 -21.29 2.90 -8.21
CA PRO A 108 -21.18 4.31 -7.88
C PRO A 108 -19.81 4.61 -7.24
N ILE A 109 -19.20 5.70 -7.67
CA ILE A 109 -17.96 6.24 -7.11
C ILE A 109 -18.33 7.46 -6.28
N ARG A 110 -18.19 7.35 -4.97
CA ARG A 110 -18.71 8.32 -4.01
C ARG A 110 -17.59 9.04 -3.30
N GLU A 111 -17.80 10.33 -3.08
CA GLU A 111 -16.89 11.16 -2.32
C GLU A 111 -16.73 10.64 -0.89
N ARG A 112 -15.48 10.52 -0.44
CA ARG A 112 -15.01 9.90 0.81
C ARG A 112 -15.24 8.40 0.94
N PHE A 113 -15.63 7.68 -0.11
CA PHE A 113 -15.66 6.22 -0.11
C PHE A 113 -14.63 5.67 -1.08
N GLU A 114 -14.96 5.67 -2.36
CA GLU A 114 -14.08 5.19 -3.41
C GLU A 114 -13.09 6.28 -3.83
N ILE A 115 -13.50 7.56 -3.84
CA ILE A 115 -12.67 8.70 -4.24
C ILE A 115 -12.72 9.81 -3.18
N ALA A 116 -11.64 10.58 -3.04
CA ALA A 116 -11.60 11.76 -2.18
C ALA A 116 -10.70 12.86 -2.78
N SER A 117 -10.75 14.06 -2.19
CA SER A 117 -9.94 15.19 -2.62
C SER A 117 -8.51 15.14 -2.08
N ALA A 118 -7.56 15.65 -2.86
CA ALA A 118 -6.17 15.84 -2.46
C ALA A 118 -5.73 17.31 -2.69
N PRO A 119 -5.04 17.95 -1.73
CA PRO A 119 -4.69 17.41 -0.40
C PRO A 119 -5.93 17.21 0.48
N ALA A 120 -5.88 16.18 1.32
CA ALA A 120 -6.98 15.89 2.25
C ALA A 120 -6.72 16.53 3.62
N PRO A 121 -7.66 17.37 4.11
CA PRO A 121 -7.64 17.80 5.50
C PRO A 121 -7.65 16.62 6.46
N TRP A 122 -7.09 16.82 7.66
CA TRP A 122 -7.05 15.78 8.67
C TRP A 122 -8.46 15.24 8.98
N GLY A 123 -8.58 13.91 9.07
CA GLY A 123 -9.85 13.22 9.32
C GLY A 123 -10.77 13.05 8.09
N THR A 124 -10.35 13.48 6.89
CA THR A 124 -11.18 13.38 5.67
C THR A 124 -10.83 12.25 4.72
N GLN A 125 -9.91 11.37 5.11
CA GLN A 125 -9.54 10.18 4.32
C GLN A 125 -10.78 9.36 3.89
N PRO A 126 -10.74 8.73 2.71
CA PRO A 126 -11.83 7.89 2.22
C PRO A 126 -11.94 6.56 2.98
N PHE A 127 -13.14 5.99 3.01
CA PHE A 127 -13.43 4.75 3.74
C PHE A 127 -13.07 3.46 2.97
N LEU A 128 -13.07 3.49 1.63
CA LEU A 128 -12.88 2.29 0.79
C LEU A 128 -11.63 2.39 -0.10
N ALA A 129 -10.85 3.46 0.02
CA ALA A 129 -9.66 3.70 -0.78
C ALA A 129 -8.47 4.07 0.11
N TYR A 130 -7.27 3.85 -0.40
CA TYR A 130 -6.00 4.10 0.30
C TYR A 130 -5.28 5.28 -0.33
N PRO A 131 -4.56 6.13 0.41
CA PRO A 131 -3.65 7.09 -0.20
C PRO A 131 -2.57 6.36 -1.02
N ASP A 132 -2.02 6.98 -2.05
CA ASP A 132 -0.93 6.42 -2.87
C ASP A 132 0.38 6.19 -2.08
N MET A 133 0.63 6.95 -1.03
CA MET A 133 1.77 6.76 -0.11
C MET A 133 1.45 5.77 1.01
N LYS A 134 2.46 5.00 1.40
CA LYS A 134 2.39 4.09 2.55
C LYS A 134 2.58 4.81 3.88
N ASP A 135 2.16 4.14 4.95
CA ASP A 135 2.66 4.42 6.30
C ASP A 135 4.18 4.26 6.32
N SER A 136 4.84 5.10 7.13
CA SER A 136 6.30 5.05 7.28
C SER A 136 6.72 5.18 8.74
N LEU A 137 7.89 4.64 9.05
CA LEU A 137 8.50 4.83 10.36
C LEU A 137 9.29 6.13 10.39
N MET A 138 9.26 6.82 11.54
CA MET A 138 10.13 7.96 11.76
C MET A 138 11.57 7.49 12.00
N PRO A 139 12.59 8.37 11.89
CA PRO A 139 13.89 8.06 12.43
C PRO A 139 13.80 7.78 13.93
N ARG A 140 14.22 6.57 14.33
CA ARG A 140 14.04 6.06 15.69
C ARG A 140 14.86 6.85 16.73
N ALA A 141 16.15 7.05 16.44
CA ALA A 141 17.11 7.58 17.41
C ALA A 141 17.24 9.11 17.39
N GLU A 142 16.75 9.79 16.36
CA GLU A 142 16.99 11.22 16.15
C GLU A 142 15.80 11.93 15.51
N GLY A 143 15.73 13.25 15.66
CA GLY A 143 14.66 14.05 15.10
C GLY A 143 14.54 15.40 15.79
N ARG A 144 13.69 16.27 15.23
CA ARG A 144 13.52 17.63 15.75
C ARG A 144 12.85 17.63 17.13
N TRP A 145 13.35 18.46 18.03
CA TRP A 145 12.84 18.59 19.40
C TRP A 145 11.40 19.10 19.45
N ASP A 146 11.04 20.04 18.58
CA ASP A 146 9.69 20.59 18.48
C ASP A 146 8.63 19.57 18.00
N SER A 147 9.08 18.42 17.48
CA SER A 147 8.21 17.32 17.05
C SER A 147 8.06 16.23 18.11
N MET A 148 8.55 16.42 19.35
CA MET A 148 8.56 15.40 20.42
C MET A 148 7.20 14.75 20.66
N GLY A 149 6.10 15.52 20.60
CA GLY A 149 4.75 14.99 20.74
C GLY A 149 4.39 14.00 19.63
N LEU A 150 4.57 14.41 18.37
CA LEU A 150 4.31 13.55 17.20
C LEU A 150 5.24 12.33 17.20
N ARG A 151 6.50 12.47 17.61
CA ARG A 151 7.46 11.35 17.63
C ARG A 151 7.10 10.22 18.58
N GLN A 152 6.23 10.45 19.58
CA GLN A 152 5.71 9.37 20.44
C GLN A 152 4.83 8.38 19.68
N THR A 153 4.31 8.73 18.49
CA THR A 153 3.57 7.78 17.64
C THR A 153 4.49 6.85 16.87
N GLU A 154 5.79 7.18 16.77
CA GLU A 154 6.86 6.45 16.08
C GLU A 154 6.66 6.18 14.57
N ALA A 155 5.44 6.37 14.07
CA ALA A 155 5.03 6.14 12.69
C ALA A 155 4.20 7.32 12.17
N LEU A 156 4.29 7.54 10.86
CA LEU A 156 3.49 8.47 10.09
C LEU A 156 2.46 7.67 9.29
N ALA A 157 1.20 8.10 9.35
CA ALA A 157 0.17 7.58 8.47
C ALA A 157 0.45 8.01 7.03
N GLY A 158 0.19 7.11 6.08
CA GLY A 158 0.19 7.41 4.67
C GLY A 158 -0.78 8.55 4.37
N HIS A 159 -0.36 9.46 3.50
CA HIS A 159 -1.17 10.58 3.04
C HIS A 159 -1.09 10.66 1.51
N PRO A 160 -2.16 11.07 0.82
CA PRO A 160 -2.12 11.13 -0.64
C PRO A 160 -1.08 12.17 -1.05
N HIS A 161 -0.09 11.74 -1.81
CA HIS A 161 0.74 12.66 -2.59
C HIS A 161 -0.12 13.26 -3.71
N SER A 162 -0.81 12.41 -4.47
CA SER A 162 -1.69 12.87 -5.55
C SER A 162 -2.96 12.07 -5.73
N TYR A 163 -2.97 10.79 -5.36
CA TYR A 163 -4.05 9.89 -5.71
C TYR A 163 -4.55 9.09 -4.51
N TYR A 164 -5.79 8.63 -4.66
CA TYR A 164 -6.33 7.54 -3.88
C TYR A 164 -6.42 6.28 -4.74
N LEU A 165 -6.22 5.15 -4.09
CA LEU A 165 -6.21 3.82 -4.67
C LEU A 165 -7.46 3.08 -4.22
N TRP A 166 -8.38 2.84 -5.15
CA TRP A 166 -9.58 2.07 -4.89
C TRP A 166 -9.51 0.74 -5.65
N ALA A 167 -9.67 -0.36 -4.92
CA ALA A 167 -9.72 -1.70 -5.51
C ALA A 167 -11.15 -2.21 -5.56
N TRP A 168 -11.69 -2.29 -6.78
CA TRP A 168 -12.95 -2.97 -7.04
C TRP A 168 -12.73 -4.48 -7.12
N GLN A 169 -13.52 -5.26 -6.38
CA GLN A 169 -13.54 -6.71 -6.48
C GLN A 169 -14.48 -7.13 -7.61
N ASN A 170 -13.95 -7.84 -8.59
CA ASN A 170 -14.73 -8.32 -9.72
C ASN A 170 -15.63 -9.49 -9.27
N PRO A 171 -16.98 -9.41 -9.41
CA PRO A 171 -17.88 -10.51 -9.11
C PRO A 171 -17.77 -11.69 -10.09
N HIS A 172 -17.18 -11.47 -11.28
CA HIS A 172 -16.97 -12.47 -12.33
C HIS A 172 -15.50 -12.49 -12.77
N PRO A 173 -14.57 -12.93 -11.91
CA PRO A 173 -13.13 -12.88 -12.17
C PRO A 173 -12.68 -13.69 -13.39
N GLU A 174 -13.45 -14.73 -13.75
CA GLU A 174 -13.23 -15.59 -14.92
C GLU A 174 -13.71 -14.97 -16.24
N LYS A 175 -14.56 -13.95 -16.19
CA LYS A 175 -15.08 -13.28 -17.40
C LYS A 175 -14.14 -12.14 -17.81
N PRO A 176 -13.71 -12.07 -19.07
CA PRO A 176 -12.97 -10.92 -19.56
C PRO A 176 -13.81 -9.64 -19.48
N ILE A 177 -13.24 -8.60 -18.88
CA ILE A 177 -13.80 -7.25 -18.93
C ILE A 177 -13.41 -6.69 -20.31
N GLN A 178 -14.39 -6.45 -21.16
CA GLN A 178 -14.16 -5.87 -22.48
C GLN A 178 -13.71 -4.42 -22.35
N ALA A 179 -14.45 -3.64 -21.54
CA ALA A 179 -14.16 -2.24 -21.32
C ALA A 179 -14.69 -1.75 -19.97
N ILE A 180 -14.13 -0.63 -19.50
CA ILE A 180 -14.66 0.13 -18.35
C ILE A 180 -15.17 1.46 -18.88
N ARG A 181 -16.47 1.69 -18.79
CA ARG A 181 -17.13 2.94 -19.17
C ARG A 181 -17.25 3.84 -17.94
N ILE A 182 -16.66 5.03 -18.02
CA ILE A 182 -16.71 6.06 -16.99
C ILE A 182 -17.85 7.01 -17.33
N GLU A 183 -18.86 7.07 -16.46
CA GLU A 183 -20.02 7.98 -16.55
C GLU A 183 -19.85 9.08 -15.49
N PRO A 184 -19.29 10.25 -15.84
CA PRO A 184 -18.98 11.28 -14.87
C PRO A 184 -20.23 12.05 -14.43
N GLY A 185 -20.22 12.50 -13.17
CA GLY A 185 -21.15 13.49 -12.66
C GLY A 185 -20.70 14.92 -12.96
N ASP A 186 -21.02 15.85 -12.04
CA ASP A 186 -20.81 17.29 -12.22
C ASP A 186 -19.58 17.84 -11.49
N ARG A 187 -18.80 17.01 -10.79
CA ARG A 187 -17.59 17.42 -10.05
C ARG A 187 -16.33 17.12 -10.84
N LYS A 188 -15.38 18.05 -10.81
CA LYS A 188 -14.06 17.86 -11.44
C LYS A 188 -13.28 16.73 -10.75
N PHE A 189 -12.88 15.71 -11.49
CA PHE A 189 -12.03 14.61 -11.01
C PHE A 189 -11.16 14.05 -12.14
N LEU A 190 -10.16 13.23 -11.81
CA LEU A 190 -9.37 12.51 -12.81
C LEU A 190 -9.05 11.08 -12.40
N ILE A 191 -8.75 10.25 -13.40
CA ILE A 191 -8.15 8.92 -13.26
C ILE A 191 -6.75 8.99 -13.87
N ALA A 192 -5.74 8.64 -13.08
CA ALA A 192 -4.34 8.68 -13.49
C ALA A 192 -3.83 7.34 -14.03
N ALA A 193 -4.26 6.23 -13.42
CA ALA A 193 -3.87 4.88 -13.84
C ALA A 193 -4.90 3.83 -13.40
N ILE A 194 -4.85 2.67 -14.06
CA ILE A 194 -5.59 1.46 -13.70
C ILE A 194 -4.63 0.28 -13.70
N THR A 195 -4.77 -0.61 -12.72
CA THR A 195 -4.00 -1.86 -12.63
C THR A 195 -4.94 -3.04 -12.39
N LEU A 196 -4.73 -4.13 -13.12
CA LEU A 196 -5.50 -5.36 -13.01
C LEU A 196 -4.79 -6.35 -12.08
N GLY A 197 -5.45 -6.79 -11.02
CA GLY A 197 -4.97 -7.88 -10.15
C GLY A 197 -5.45 -9.24 -10.66
N GLN A 198 -4.52 -10.17 -10.87
CA GLN A 198 -4.75 -11.52 -11.39
C GLN A 198 -4.78 -12.59 -10.28
N VAL A 199 -4.29 -12.24 -9.10
CA VAL A 199 -4.14 -13.15 -7.95
C VAL A 199 -5.35 -13.09 -7.01
N GLU A 200 -5.60 -14.20 -6.33
CA GLU A 200 -6.71 -14.36 -5.38
C GLU A 200 -6.35 -13.82 -4.00
N GLU A 201 -6.21 -12.50 -3.91
CA GLU A 201 -5.97 -11.76 -2.68
C GLU A 201 -6.53 -10.34 -2.82
N TYR A 202 -6.80 -9.68 -1.71
CA TYR A 202 -7.08 -8.24 -1.72
C TYR A 202 -5.76 -7.47 -1.85
N PRO A 203 -5.64 -6.46 -2.74
CA PRO A 203 -4.36 -5.86 -3.11
C PRO A 203 -3.74 -4.95 -2.05
N PHE A 204 -4.41 -4.70 -0.93
CA PHE A 204 -3.91 -3.89 0.18
C PHE A 204 -3.97 -4.65 1.51
N VAL A 205 -3.11 -4.28 2.44
CA VAL A 205 -3.04 -4.94 3.75
C VAL A 205 -4.31 -4.69 4.56
N ARG A 206 -4.95 -5.77 5.02
CA ARG A 206 -6.13 -5.74 5.91
C ARG A 206 -5.95 -6.53 7.21
N THR A 207 -4.80 -7.16 7.38
CA THR A 207 -4.49 -7.99 8.54
C THR A 207 -3.67 -7.21 9.56
N GLY A 208 -3.81 -7.58 10.84
CA GLY A 208 -2.93 -7.06 11.89
C GLY A 208 -1.46 -7.49 11.68
N ARG A 209 -0.55 -6.78 12.33
CA ARG A 209 0.87 -7.14 12.32
C ARG A 209 1.09 -8.45 13.08
N VAL A 210 1.95 -9.30 12.52
CA VAL A 210 2.32 -10.60 13.04
C VAL A 210 3.79 -10.54 13.48
N PRO A 211 4.13 -10.90 14.73
CA PRO A 211 5.51 -10.96 15.20
C PRO A 211 6.30 -12.09 14.52
N VAL A 212 7.47 -11.74 13.99
CA VAL A 212 8.42 -12.64 13.33
C VAL A 212 9.77 -12.52 14.02
N LYS A 213 10.28 -13.65 14.50
CA LYS A 213 11.65 -13.78 14.99
C LYS A 213 12.61 -13.96 13.82
N ILE A 214 13.73 -13.25 13.91
CA ILE A 214 14.84 -13.29 12.97
C ILE A 214 16.02 -13.94 13.68
N THR A 215 16.59 -14.98 13.08
CA THR A 215 17.83 -15.61 13.52
C THR A 215 18.83 -15.62 12.37
N LEU A 216 20.01 -15.06 12.59
CA LEU A 216 21.09 -15.06 11.60
C LEU A 216 21.91 -16.34 11.78
N ARG A 217 22.03 -17.10 10.70
CA ARG A 217 22.62 -18.45 10.71
C ARG A 217 24.13 -18.44 10.61
N ARG A 218 24.70 -17.35 10.11
CA ARG A 218 26.15 -17.15 10.04
C ARG A 218 26.60 -16.30 11.21
N GLU A 219 27.65 -16.76 11.89
CA GLU A 219 28.23 -16.07 13.02
C GLU A 219 28.78 -14.68 12.65
N GLU A 220 29.32 -14.54 11.44
CA GLU A 220 29.81 -13.27 10.89
C GLU A 220 28.71 -12.21 10.74
N ASP A 221 27.48 -12.63 10.41
CA ASP A 221 26.33 -11.73 10.28
C ASP A 221 25.74 -11.44 11.68
N ALA A 222 25.67 -12.47 12.52
CA ALA A 222 25.07 -12.41 13.85
C ALA A 222 25.82 -11.48 14.82
N ARG A 223 27.16 -11.49 14.79
CA ARG A 223 28.01 -10.72 15.73
C ARG A 223 28.20 -9.25 15.35
N GLN A 224 27.75 -8.82 14.18
CA GLN A 224 27.86 -7.42 13.78
C GLN A 224 27.03 -6.50 14.68
N PRO A 225 27.41 -5.22 14.83
CA PRO A 225 26.61 -4.22 15.55
C PRO A 225 25.17 -4.18 15.02
N PHE A 226 24.21 -4.03 15.92
CA PHE A 226 22.80 -4.07 15.58
C PHE A 226 22.41 -2.99 14.57
N ALA A 227 22.06 -3.41 13.35
CA ALA A 227 21.65 -2.53 12.25
C ALA A 227 20.64 -3.23 11.30
N LEU A 228 19.95 -4.27 11.79
CA LEU A 228 18.96 -4.99 11.00
C LEU A 228 17.77 -4.10 10.62
N GLN A 229 17.32 -4.28 9.38
CA GLN A 229 16.11 -3.68 8.82
C GLN A 229 15.31 -4.76 8.08
N VAL A 230 14.01 -4.53 7.94
CA VAL A 230 13.12 -5.41 7.18
C VAL A 230 12.29 -4.58 6.22
N ASP A 231 12.42 -4.90 4.94
CA ASP A 231 11.62 -4.31 3.87
C ASP A 231 10.51 -5.28 3.44
N VAL A 232 9.34 -4.71 3.16
CA VAL A 232 8.17 -5.46 2.70
C VAL A 232 7.54 -4.73 1.52
N ASP A 233 7.62 -5.34 0.33
CA ASP A 233 7.22 -4.70 -0.92
C ASP A 233 5.72 -4.34 -0.95
N ARG A 234 4.83 -5.24 -0.56
CA ARG A 234 3.36 -5.10 -0.52
C ARG A 234 2.83 -5.20 0.92
N GLY A 235 3.52 -4.48 1.80
CA GLY A 235 3.16 -4.36 3.21
C GLY A 235 4.00 -3.33 3.94
N VAL A 236 4.03 -3.49 5.26
CA VAL A 236 4.79 -2.67 6.21
C VAL A 236 5.43 -3.55 7.29
N ALA A 237 6.53 -3.07 7.86
CA ALA A 237 7.19 -3.66 9.01
C ALA A 237 7.42 -2.59 10.09
N THR A 238 7.47 -2.99 11.35
CA THR A 238 7.93 -2.11 12.45
C THR A 238 9.44 -1.97 12.44
N TYR A 239 9.99 -1.21 13.39
CA TYR A 239 11.42 -1.34 13.68
C TYR A 239 11.75 -2.79 14.01
N VAL A 240 12.98 -3.18 13.68
CA VAL A 240 13.58 -4.40 14.18
C VAL A 240 14.11 -4.14 15.58
N TYR A 241 13.93 -5.10 16.48
CA TYR A 241 14.42 -5.04 17.86
C TYR A 241 15.31 -6.24 18.12
N ALA A 242 16.50 -6.00 18.67
CA ALA A 242 17.34 -7.07 19.18
C ALA A 242 16.63 -7.77 20.34
N LEU A 243 16.66 -9.11 20.34
CA LEU A 243 16.18 -9.93 21.42
C LEU A 243 17.35 -10.29 22.36
N PRO A 244 17.10 -10.50 23.66
CA PRO A 244 18.10 -11.00 24.59
C PRO A 244 18.76 -12.30 24.09
N GLN A 245 20.04 -12.47 24.39
CA GLN A 245 20.78 -13.71 24.09
C GLN A 245 20.63 -14.75 25.20
N ALA A 246 20.39 -14.30 26.44
CA ALA A 246 20.26 -15.19 27.59
C ALA A 246 19.01 -16.09 27.46
N PRO A 247 19.09 -17.34 27.92
CA PRO A 247 17.93 -18.23 27.92
C PRO A 247 16.88 -17.74 28.93
N PRO A 248 15.56 -17.96 28.68
CA PRO A 248 14.50 -17.49 29.57
C PRO A 248 14.65 -17.96 31.03
N GLU A 249 15.21 -19.16 31.24
CA GLU A 249 15.43 -19.71 32.58
C GLU A 249 16.43 -18.89 33.40
N GLU A 250 17.41 -18.27 32.74
CA GLU A 250 18.37 -17.38 33.39
C GLU A 250 17.68 -16.08 33.82
N PHE A 251 16.90 -15.46 32.92
CA PHE A 251 16.08 -14.30 33.25
C PHE A 251 15.15 -14.56 34.44
N LEU A 252 14.47 -15.71 34.47
CA LEU A 252 13.53 -16.07 35.54
C LEU A 252 14.21 -16.32 36.90
N ARG A 253 15.52 -16.61 36.90
CA ARG A 253 16.34 -16.82 38.10
C ARG A 253 17.13 -15.59 38.51
N ALA A 254 17.25 -14.58 37.64
CA ALA A 254 18.00 -13.37 37.92
C ALA A 254 17.46 -12.64 39.17
N PRO A 255 18.33 -12.13 40.06
CA PRO A 255 17.90 -11.40 41.26
C PRO A 255 17.02 -10.18 40.96
N LEU A 256 17.26 -9.53 39.80
CA LEU A 256 16.55 -8.35 39.33
C LEU A 256 15.57 -8.67 38.19
N LYS A 257 15.06 -9.90 38.09
CA LYS A 257 14.09 -10.28 37.06
C LYS A 257 12.91 -9.30 37.02
N GLY A 258 12.54 -8.87 35.82
CA GLY A 258 11.48 -7.87 35.60
C GLY A 258 11.93 -6.41 35.69
N TRP A 259 13.18 -6.10 36.07
CA TRP A 259 13.74 -4.74 36.04
C TRP A 259 14.40 -4.38 34.70
N GLY A 260 14.42 -5.31 33.75
CA GLY A 260 15.08 -5.20 32.46
C GLY A 260 16.18 -6.24 32.28
N GLU A 261 16.67 -6.35 31.05
CA GLU A 261 17.81 -7.20 30.67
C GLU A 261 18.89 -6.34 30.02
N GLU A 262 20.12 -6.84 29.99
CA GLU A 262 21.18 -6.20 29.22
C GLU A 262 20.77 -6.14 27.74
N GLN A 263 20.96 -4.97 27.13
CA GLN A 263 20.59 -4.78 25.74
C GLN A 263 21.52 -5.61 24.85
N ASN A 264 20.92 -6.49 24.02
CA ASN A 264 21.67 -7.13 22.94
C ASN A 264 22.07 -6.06 21.90
N THR A 265 23.37 -5.87 21.72
CA THR A 265 23.95 -4.90 20.77
C THR A 265 24.33 -5.54 19.43
N THR A 266 24.02 -6.82 19.24
CA THR A 266 24.34 -7.60 18.04
C THR A 266 23.10 -7.92 17.21
N ASN A 267 23.29 -8.29 15.94
CA ASN A 267 22.21 -8.54 14.99
C ASN A 267 21.36 -9.80 15.26
N SER A 268 21.67 -10.62 16.27
CA SER A 268 20.88 -11.84 16.52
C SER A 268 20.81 -12.26 17.99
N PRO A 269 19.68 -12.85 18.44
CA PRO A 269 18.39 -12.91 17.77
C PRO A 269 17.71 -11.54 17.70
N ALA A 270 16.73 -11.38 16.82
CA ALA A 270 15.94 -10.16 16.70
C ALA A 270 14.47 -10.47 16.42
N TYR A 271 13.58 -9.49 16.52
CA TYR A 271 12.20 -9.60 16.06
C TYR A 271 11.71 -8.34 15.36
N VAL A 272 10.67 -8.52 14.57
CA VAL A 272 9.93 -7.47 13.85
C VAL A 272 8.46 -7.84 13.82
N GLU A 273 7.55 -6.87 13.74
CA GLU A 273 6.15 -7.15 13.39
C GLU A 273 5.88 -6.77 11.94
N ILE A 274 5.24 -7.66 11.18
CA ILE A 274 4.98 -7.49 9.74
C ILE A 274 3.48 -7.56 9.47
N ALA A 275 2.96 -6.63 8.68
CA ALA A 275 1.64 -6.75 8.06
C ALA A 275 1.76 -6.58 6.55
N ALA A 276 1.36 -7.60 5.80
CA ALA A 276 1.54 -7.65 4.35
C ALA A 276 0.48 -8.53 3.68
N ILE A 277 0.30 -8.38 2.37
CA ILE A 277 -0.55 -9.28 1.59
C ILE A 277 0.20 -10.60 1.28
N PRO A 278 -0.50 -11.72 1.00
CA PRO A 278 0.14 -13.02 0.79
C PRO A 278 1.25 -13.04 -0.28
N SER A 279 1.08 -12.32 -1.38
CA SER A 279 2.09 -12.23 -2.45
C SER A 279 3.31 -11.38 -2.11
N ALA A 280 3.37 -10.74 -0.94
CA ALA A 280 4.47 -9.87 -0.56
C ALA A 280 5.79 -10.64 -0.37
N THR A 281 6.89 -9.94 -0.61
CA THR A 281 8.26 -10.36 -0.32
C THR A 281 8.77 -9.62 0.92
N VAL A 282 9.18 -10.40 1.92
CA VAL A 282 9.88 -9.90 3.11
C VAL A 282 11.38 -10.03 2.88
N THR A 283 12.12 -8.93 3.02
CA THR A 283 13.58 -8.91 2.85
C THR A 283 14.25 -8.43 4.12
N VAL A 284 15.14 -9.24 4.69
CA VAL A 284 15.98 -8.88 5.83
C VAL A 284 17.28 -8.28 5.31
N LYS A 285 17.65 -7.11 5.84
CA LYS A 285 18.85 -6.37 5.48
C LYS A 285 19.68 -6.03 6.70
N ASN A 286 20.97 -5.80 6.50
CA ASN A 286 21.86 -5.15 7.45
C ASN A 286 22.42 -3.89 6.80
N GLY A 287 21.94 -2.71 7.22
CA GLY A 287 22.06 -1.50 6.42
C GLY A 287 21.44 -1.72 5.03
N GLU A 288 22.20 -1.46 3.96
CA GLU A 288 21.76 -1.66 2.57
C GLU A 288 21.95 -3.10 2.06
N GLU A 289 22.70 -3.95 2.78
CA GLU A 289 23.02 -5.30 2.31
C GLU A 289 21.84 -6.27 2.54
N PRO A 290 21.29 -6.90 1.49
CA PRO A 290 20.28 -7.95 1.66
C PRO A 290 20.92 -9.24 2.19
N LEU A 291 20.41 -9.72 3.31
CA LEU A 291 20.84 -10.98 3.94
C LEU A 291 20.00 -12.18 3.45
N GLY A 292 18.71 -11.96 3.21
CA GLY A 292 17.80 -12.99 2.73
C GLY A 292 16.37 -12.49 2.58
N SER A 293 15.55 -13.25 1.88
CA SER A 293 14.14 -12.94 1.66
C SER A 293 13.25 -14.17 1.75
N ALA A 294 11.96 -13.93 1.95
CA ALA A 294 10.93 -14.96 1.97
C ALA A 294 9.60 -14.39 1.41
N ASN A 295 8.79 -15.25 0.79
CA ASN A 295 7.41 -14.91 0.49
C ASN A 295 6.58 -14.90 1.79
N TRP A 296 5.76 -13.88 1.96
CA TRP A 296 4.97 -13.67 3.18
C TRP A 296 3.90 -14.74 3.39
N GLY A 297 3.10 -15.04 2.35
CA GLY A 297 2.05 -16.06 2.44
C GLY A 297 2.61 -17.46 2.76
N GLU A 298 3.75 -17.82 2.15
CA GLU A 298 4.48 -19.06 2.46
C GLU A 298 4.93 -19.07 3.93
N LEU A 299 5.57 -18.00 4.41
CA LEU A 299 6.04 -17.86 5.78
C LEU A 299 4.89 -17.97 6.80
N GLN A 300 3.75 -17.36 6.53
CA GLN A 300 2.57 -17.47 7.40
C GLN A 300 2.02 -18.91 7.42
N ARG A 301 2.00 -19.59 6.26
CA ARG A 301 1.45 -20.94 6.13
C ARG A 301 2.35 -21.99 6.81
N THR A 302 3.67 -21.88 6.66
CA THR A 302 4.62 -22.85 7.21
C THR A 302 5.06 -22.51 8.64
N GLY A 303 4.88 -21.25 9.06
CA GLY A 303 5.38 -20.71 10.31
C GLY A 303 6.89 -20.42 10.31
N ARG A 304 7.62 -20.81 9.25
CA ARG A 304 9.08 -20.67 9.18
C ARG A 304 9.56 -20.60 7.73
N ALA A 305 10.53 -19.73 7.48
CA ALA A 305 11.27 -19.68 6.23
C ALA A 305 12.78 -19.64 6.51
N GLU A 306 13.55 -20.32 5.67
CA GLU A 306 15.01 -20.41 5.82
C GLU A 306 15.72 -20.09 4.51
N THR A 307 16.75 -19.27 4.62
CA THR A 307 17.78 -19.07 3.59
C THR A 307 19.14 -19.50 4.17
N PRO A 308 20.23 -19.47 3.39
CA PRO A 308 21.56 -19.77 3.92
C PRO A 308 22.03 -18.84 5.03
N ARG A 309 21.52 -17.60 5.12
CA ARG A 309 21.95 -16.58 6.09
C ARG A 309 20.90 -16.26 7.15
N VAL A 310 19.61 -16.40 6.82
CA VAL A 310 18.51 -15.92 7.66
C VAL A 310 17.52 -17.04 7.90
N GLN A 311 17.02 -17.12 9.13
CA GLN A 311 15.81 -17.85 9.49
C GLN A 311 14.77 -16.84 9.97
N LEU A 312 13.57 -16.93 9.41
CA LEU A 312 12.37 -16.22 9.84
C LEU A 312 11.41 -17.23 10.47
N GLU A 313 10.85 -16.90 11.63
CA GLU A 313 9.90 -17.74 12.37
C GLU A 313 8.73 -16.88 12.85
N VAL A 314 7.51 -17.24 12.47
CA VAL A 314 6.29 -16.60 12.99
C VAL A 314 6.11 -17.04 14.44
N VAL A 315 6.10 -16.08 15.37
CA VAL A 315 6.03 -16.35 16.81
C VAL A 315 4.61 -16.24 17.35
N ASP A 316 3.70 -15.64 16.57
CA ASP A 316 2.30 -15.50 16.95
C ASP A 316 1.62 -16.87 17.05
N ARG A 317 1.13 -17.21 18.23
CA ARG A 317 0.36 -18.43 18.51
C ARG A 317 -1.16 -18.21 18.42
N GLY A 318 -1.57 -17.06 17.89
CA GLY A 318 -2.91 -16.53 18.03
C GLY A 318 -2.97 -15.63 19.27
N LYS A 319 -3.46 -14.41 19.10
CA LYS A 319 -3.96 -13.62 20.22
C LYS A 319 -5.18 -14.38 20.77
N ASN A 320 -5.05 -14.88 22.00
CA ASN A 320 -6.11 -15.60 22.74
C ASN A 320 -7.48 -14.97 22.57
#